data_AF-A0A645G472-F1
#
_entry.id   AF-A0A645G472-F1
#
_cell.length_a   1.000
_cell.length_b   1.000
_cell.length_c   1.000
_cell.angle_alpha   90.00
_cell.angle_beta   90.00
_cell.angle_gamma   90.00
#
_symmetry.space_group_name_H-M   'P 1'
#
loop_
_entity.id
_entity.type
_entity.pdbx_description
1 polymer ?
#
loop_
_entity_poly.entity_id
_entity_poly.type
_entity_poly.pdbx_seq_one_letter_code
_entity_poly.pdbx_strand_id
1 'polypeptide(L)' 'MELGTIFVKGNEIMFDWTMTMMFTKFPSTPIYGSTKLTLHEDGRIIRQRDYYDLWGDIFNGIPWFKKPYRKFMHKKFG' A
#
# COMPACT_ATOMS: atom_id res chain seq x y z
N MET A 1 2.09 10.83 6.24
CA MET A 1 1.64 9.48 6.57
C MET A 1 0.62 9.65 7.68
N GLU A 2 -0.58 9.16 7.46
CA GLU A 2 -1.64 9.14 8.46
C GLU A 2 -1.87 7.69 8.86
N LEU A 3 -1.97 7.44 10.16
CA LEU A 3 -2.27 6.11 10.70
C LEU A 3 -3.78 5.99 10.91
N GLY A 4 -4.33 4.88 10.42
CA GLY A 4 -5.72 4.51 10.63
C GLY A 4 -5.86 3.62 11.87
N THR A 5 -6.63 2.54 11.73
CA THR A 5 -6.85 1.58 12.81
C THR A 5 -5.58 0.81 13.12
N ILE A 6 -5.36 0.56 14.42
CA ILE A 6 -4.22 -0.22 14.93
C ILE A 6 -4.76 -1.43 15.70
N PHE A 7 -4.25 -2.61 15.37
CA PHE A 7 -4.51 -3.87 16.02
C PHE A 7 -3.22 -4.38 16.66
N VAL A 8 -3.31 -4.82 17.91
CA VAL A 8 -2.18 -5.42 18.64
C VAL A 8 -2.61 -6.77 19.16
N LYS A 9 -1.80 -7.80 18.91
CA LYS A 9 -2.00 -9.15 19.44
C LYS A 9 -0.64 -9.74 19.82
N GLY A 10 -0.32 -9.72 21.11
CA GLY A 10 0.98 -10.17 21.60
C GLY A 10 2.11 -9.32 21.02
N ASN A 11 3.05 -9.96 20.32
CA ASN A 11 4.15 -9.31 19.62
C ASN A 11 3.83 -8.92 18.17
N GLU A 12 2.58 -9.09 17.71
CA GLU A 12 2.15 -8.68 16.39
C GLU A 12 1.40 -7.36 16.45
N ILE A 13 1.80 -6.42 15.58
CA ILE A 13 1.15 -5.12 15.40
C ILE A 13 0.71 -5.04 13.96
N MET A 14 -0.55 -4.70 13.71
CA MET A 14 -1.05 -4.40 12.37
C MET A 14 -1.70 -3.04 12.37
N PHE A 15 -1.41 -2.21 11.39
CA PHE A 15 -2.02 -0.89 11.30
C PHE A 15 -2.29 -0.51 9.86
N ASP A 16 -3.40 0.19 9.67
CA ASP A 16 -3.74 0.82 8.40
C ASP A 16 -3.01 2.15 8.29
N TRP A 17 -2.65 2.53 7.07
CA TRP A 17 -2.00 3.79 6.80
C TRP A 17 -2.42 4.38 5.45
N THR A 18 -2.36 5.70 5.40
CA THR A 18 -2.40 6.46 4.15
C THR A 18 -1.06 7.16 3.97
N MET A 19 -0.39 6.91 2.85
CA MET A 19 0.86 7.57 2.47
C MET A 19 0.66 8.32 1.16
N THR A 20 1.40 9.41 0.97
CA THR A 20 1.35 10.16 -0.29
C THR A 20 2.53 9.74 -1.16
N MET A 21 2.25 9.15 -2.32
CA MET A 21 3.27 8.92 -3.34
C MET A 21 3.45 10.17 -4.19
N MET A 22 4.68 10.63 -4.30
CA MET A 22 5.05 11.77 -5.13
C MET A 22 5.81 11.30 -6.36
N PHE A 23 5.31 11.64 -7.54
CA PHE A 23 6.03 11.43 -8.79
C PHE A 23 6.75 12.72 -9.20
N THR A 24 7.87 12.61 -9.90
CA THR A 24 8.62 13.78 -10.39
C THR A 24 7.83 14.60 -11.42
N LYS A 25 6.96 13.96 -12.22
CA LYS A 25 6.20 14.59 -13.31
C LYS A 25 4.68 14.50 -13.15
N PHE A 26 4.19 13.64 -12.26
CA PHE A 26 2.75 13.37 -12.11
C PHE A 26 2.24 13.84 -10.76
N PRO A 27 0.92 14.11 -10.63
CA PRO A 27 0.34 14.58 -9.38
C PRO A 27 0.60 13.61 -8.24
N SER A 28 0.84 14.15 -7.05
CA SER A 28 0.91 13.37 -5.82
C SER A 28 -0.39 12.59 -5.63
N THR A 29 -0.28 11.31 -5.33
CA THR A 29 -1.42 10.42 -5.21
C THR A 29 -1.41 9.73 -3.84
N PRO A 30 -2.51 9.75 -3.08
CA PRO A 30 -2.60 8.98 -1.85
C PRO A 30 -2.58 7.48 -2.16
N ILE A 31 -1.89 6.72 -1.33
CA ILE A 31 -1.82 5.26 -1.32
C ILE A 31 -2.34 4.79 0.01
N TYR A 32 -3.25 3.84 -0.05
CA TYR A 32 -3.81 3.17 1.11
C TYR A 32 -3.15 1.79 1.28
N GLY A 33 -2.82 1.46 2.52
CA GLY A 33 -2.21 0.20 2.84
C GLY A 33 -2.37 -0.19 4.30
N SER A 34 -1.84 -1.36 4.62
CA SER A 34 -1.70 -1.87 5.96
C SER A 34 -0.33 -2.51 6.12
N THR A 35 0.25 -2.37 7.30
CA THR A 35 1.53 -2.97 7.64
C THR A 35 1.34 -3.92 8.81
N LYS A 36 1.89 -5.13 8.70
CA LYS A 36 2.02 -6.09 9.79
C LYS A 36 3.48 -6.17 10.24
N LEU A 37 3.72 -5.86 11.50
CA LEU A 37 4.99 -6.03 12.19
C LEU A 37 4.92 -7.24 13.14
N THR A 38 6.01 -7.99 13.22
CA THR A 38 6.26 -8.96 14.27
C THR A 38 7.49 -8.53 15.04
N LEU A 39 7.32 -8.34 16.34
CA LEU A 39 8.38 -7.95 17.25
C LEU A 39 9.04 -9.18 17.87
N HIS A 40 10.33 -9.09 18.14
CA HIS A 40 11.05 -10.03 18.98
C HIS A 40 10.89 -9.66 20.45
N GLU A 41 11.25 -10.58 21.36
CA GLU A 41 11.10 -10.38 22.82
C GLU A 41 11.90 -9.18 23.34
N ASP A 42 12.97 -8.80 22.65
CA ASP A 42 13.78 -7.60 22.94
C ASP A 42 13.21 -6.30 22.36
N GLY A 43 12.03 -6.36 21.74
CA GLY A 43 11.32 -5.22 21.16
C GLY A 43 11.75 -4.85 19.74
N ARG A 44 12.70 -5.56 19.12
CA ARG A 44 13.11 -5.29 17.74
C ARG A 44 12.10 -5.83 16.73
N ILE A 45 11.95 -5.16 15.59
CA ILE A 45 11.17 -5.70 14.45
C ILE A 45 11.99 -6.83 13.81
N ILE A 46 11.45 -8.04 13.83
CA ILE A 46 12.05 -9.21 13.17
C ILE A 46 11.34 -9.59 11.87
N ARG A 47 10.11 -9.10 11.69
CA ARG A 47 9.38 -9.27 10.44
C ARG A 47 8.51 -8.05 10.18
N GLN A 48 8.54 -7.60 8.94
CA GLN A 48 7.65 -6.57 8.44
C GLN A 48 7.04 -7.05 7.13
N ARG A 49 5.75 -6.83 6.97
CA ARG A 49 5.04 -7.07 5.71
C ARG A 49 4.06 -5.94 5.46
N ASP A 50 4.21 -5.34 4.29
CA ASP A 50 3.38 -4.23 3.83
C ASP A 50 2.43 -4.73 2.75
N TYR A 51 1.15 -4.40 2.89
CA TYR A 51 0.09 -4.66 1.92
C TYR A 51 -0.48 -3.32 1.49
N TYR A 52 -0.43 -2.99 0.21
CA TYR A 52 -0.93 -1.72 -0.28
C TYR A 52 -1.48 -1.87 -1.69
N ASP A 53 -2.47 -1.06 -2.01
CA ASP A 53 -3.15 -1.14 -3.30
C ASP A 53 -2.37 -0.38 -4.39
N LEU A 54 -1.40 -1.08 -5.00
CA LEU A 54 -0.72 -0.59 -6.19
C LEU A 54 -1.66 -0.37 -7.39
N TRP A 55 -2.80 -1.07 -7.42
CA TRP A 55 -3.67 -1.17 -8.58
C TRP A 55 -4.65 0.00 -8.67
N GLY A 56 -5.37 0.24 -7.58
CA GLY A 56 -6.32 1.33 -7.42
C GLY A 56 -5.64 2.68 -7.32
N ASP A 57 -4.50 2.78 -6.63
CA ASP A 57 -3.97 4.10 -6.28
C ASP A 57 -2.98 4.62 -7.32
N ILE A 58 -1.99 3.82 -7.73
CA ILE A 58 -0.94 4.30 -8.64
C ILE A 58 -1.40 4.35 -10.09
N PHE A 59 -1.99 3.27 -10.62
CA PHE A 59 -2.31 3.21 -12.05
C PHE A 59 -3.50 4.07 -12.46
N ASN A 60 -4.35 4.48 -11.51
CA ASN A 60 -5.40 5.45 -11.80
C ASN A 60 -4.86 6.90 -11.86
N GLY A 61 -3.74 7.20 -11.18
CA GLY A 61 -3.12 8.52 -11.15
C GLY A 61 -2.26 8.86 -12.37
N ILE A 62 -1.78 7.86 -13.13
CA ILE A 62 -0.95 8.08 -14.32
C ILE A 62 -1.83 8.39 -15.55
N PRO A 63 -1.79 9.62 -16.09
CA PRO A 63 -2.53 9.98 -17.29
C PRO A 63 -2.16 9.05 -18.45
N TRP A 64 -3.13 8.70 -19.30
CA TRP A 64 -2.99 7.82 -20.48
C TRP A 64 -2.69 6.33 -20.20
N PHE A 65 -2.21 5.94 -19.02
CA PHE A 65 -1.93 4.54 -18.67
C PHE A 65 -3.17 3.76 -18.19
N LYS A 66 -4.15 4.45 -17.58
CA LYS A 66 -5.35 3.85 -16.98
C LYS A 66 -6.16 2.94 -17.93
N LYS A 67 -6.47 3.43 -19.14
CA LYS A 67 -7.32 2.67 -20.11
C LYS A 67 -6.59 1.47 -20.74
N PRO A 68 -5.35 1.60 -21.25
CA PRO A 68 -4.60 0.46 -21.77
C PRO A 68 -4.34 -0.62 -20.71
N TYR A 69 -3.99 -0.21 -19.49
CA TYR A 69 -3.71 -1.14 -18.40
C TYR A 69 -4.92 -1.99 -18.02
N ARG A 70 -6.09 -1.37 -17.83
CA ARG A 70 -7.34 -2.10 -17.54
C ARG A 70 -7.71 -3.07 -18.66
N LYS A 71 -7.53 -2.66 -19.92
CA LYS A 71 -7.75 -3.55 -21.08
C LYS A 71 -6.78 -4.74 -21.09
N PHE A 72 -5.50 -4.53 -20.78
CA PHE A 72 -4.52 -5.60 -20.66
C PHE A 72 -4.90 -6.60 -19.57
N MET A 73 -5.29 -6.10 -18.40
CA MET A 73 -5.67 -6.92 -17.26
C MET A 73 -6.89 -7.79 -17.53
N HIS A 74 -7.98 -7.20 -18.02
CA HIS A 74 -9.17 -7.95 -18.42
C HIS A 74 -8.82 -9.00 -19.50
N LYS A 75 -7.93 -8.67 -20.44
CA LYS A 75 -7.54 -9.61 -21.50
C LYS A 75 -6.70 -10.80 -20.99
N LYS A 76 -5.90 -10.60 -19.94
CA LYS A 76 -4.91 -11.58 -19.48
C LYS A 76 -5.32 -12.35 -18.23
N PHE A 77 -6.13 -11.74 -17.37
CA PHE A 77 -6.48 -12.28 -16.06
C PHE A 77 -8.00 -12.44 -15.85
N GLY A 78 -8.83 -11.96 -16.80
CA GLY A 78 -10.30 -12.03 -16.73
C GLY A 78 -10.91 -10.67 -16.45
#